data_AF-A0A1I7VUU5-F1
#
_entry.id   AF-A0A1I7VUU5-F1
#
_cell.length_a   1.000
_cell.length_b   1.000
_cell.length_c   1.000
_cell.angle_alpha   90.00
_cell.angle_beta   90.00
_cell.angle_gamma   90.00
#
_symmetry.space_group_name_H-M   'P 1'
#
loop_
_entity.id
_entity.type
_entity.pdbx_description
1 polymer ?
#
loop_
_entity_poly.entity_id
_entity_poly.type
_entity_poly.pdbx_seq_one_letter_code
_entity_poly.pdbx_strand_id
1 'polypeptide(L)'
;MNLRDVKLIAKISNREQPCLYQWSEWGPCSETCSSSSRLPSRSRYVLNKTIVQARGRFPSCPRNLETMAEHMPCNVYRCPVALSSFTTWTQCFYKDPNIRKPGGCYRMRDLPTTNQLIYIDTDELVSDCDCPDHIV
;
A
#
# COMPACT_ATOMS: atom_id res chain seq x y z
N MET A 1 5.16 33.05 44.90
CA MET A 1 5.52 31.62 44.98
C MET A 1 6.99 31.53 45.38
N ASN A 2 7.35 30.81 46.45
CA ASN A 2 8.71 30.83 47.00
C ASN A 2 9.65 29.92 46.18
N LEU A 3 10.92 30.29 46.04
CA LEU A 3 11.99 29.47 45.42
C LEU A 3 12.09 28.06 46.03
N ARG A 4 11.72 27.89 47.31
CA ARG A 4 11.63 26.59 47.97
C ARG A 4 10.49 25.72 47.42
N ASP A 5 9.34 26.33 47.14
CA ASP A 5 8.16 25.63 46.58
C ASP A 5 8.42 25.21 45.13
N VAL A 6 9.07 26.06 44.34
CA VAL A 6 9.46 25.74 42.95
C VAL A 6 10.46 24.57 42.92
N LYS A 7 11.46 24.55 43.83
CA LYS A 7 12.40 23.42 43.97
C LYS A 7 11.70 22.13 44.44
N LEU A 8 10.67 22.23 45.28
CA LEU A 8 9.91 21.07 45.76
C LEU A 8 9.03 20.49 44.64
N ILE A 9 8.33 21.33 43.88
CA ILE A 9 7.52 20.91 42.72
C ILE A 9 8.42 20.30 41.64
N ALA A 10 9.58 20.89 41.34
CA ALA A 10 10.56 20.31 40.42
C ALA A 10 11.16 18.99 40.93
N LYS A 11 11.36 18.83 42.25
CA LYS A 11 11.79 17.55 42.86
C LYS A 11 10.72 16.47 42.83
N ILE A 12 9.44 16.82 43.04
CA ILE A 12 8.30 15.90 42.93
C ILE A 12 8.12 15.48 41.47
N SER A 13 8.24 16.42 40.53
CA SER A 13 8.23 16.16 39.09
C SER A 13 9.36 15.23 38.63
N ASN A 14 10.44 15.11 39.38
CA ASN A 14 11.56 14.21 39.06
C ASN A 14 11.44 12.80 39.69
N ARG A 15 10.48 12.61 40.61
CA ARG A 15 10.18 11.32 41.26
C ARG A 15 9.06 10.56 40.56
N GLU A 16 8.17 11.27 39.89
CA GLU A 16 7.08 10.68 39.13
C GLU A 16 7.40 10.74 37.64
N GLN A 17 7.43 9.58 36.99
CA GLN A 17 7.81 9.46 35.60
C GLN A 17 6.89 8.44 34.94
N PRO A 18 6.18 8.76 33.85
CA PRO A 18 5.43 7.76 33.11
C PRO A 18 6.37 6.83 32.35
N CYS A 19 5.84 5.69 31.91
CA CYS A 19 6.53 4.86 30.93
C CYS A 19 6.71 5.65 29.62
N LEU A 20 7.94 5.82 29.16
CA LEU A 20 8.24 6.49 27.89
C LEU A 20 9.16 5.61 27.05
N TYR A 21 8.96 5.61 25.74
CA TYR A 21 9.81 4.92 24.77
C TYR A 21 9.57 5.55 23.40
N GLN A 22 10.51 5.34 22.48
CA GLN A 22 10.40 5.78 21.09
C GLN A 22 10.42 4.58 20.17
N TRP A 23 9.68 4.68 19.07
CA TRP A 23 9.79 3.75 17.96
C TRP A 23 10.99 4.13 17.08
N SER A 24 11.58 3.15 16.42
CA SER A 24 12.48 3.36 15.31
C SER A 24 11.72 3.99 14.14
N GLU A 25 12.48 4.51 13.18
CA GLU A 25 11.94 4.74 11.84
C GLU A 25 11.38 3.43 11.27
N TRP A 26 10.43 3.57 10.34
CA TRP A 26 9.93 2.43 9.58
C TRP A 26 11.04 1.81 8.75
N GLY A 27 11.14 0.48 8.80
CA GLY A 27 11.95 -0.29 7.87
C GLY A 27 11.42 -0.20 6.44
N PRO A 28 12.20 -0.71 5.47
CA PRO A 28 11.75 -0.81 4.09
C PRO A 28 10.51 -1.71 3.98
N CYS A 29 9.72 -1.49 2.94
CA CYS A 29 8.65 -2.42 2.59
C CYS A 29 9.21 -3.76 2.13
N SER A 30 8.50 -4.84 2.47
CA SER A 30 8.87 -6.20 2.05
C SER A 30 8.88 -6.37 0.54
N GLU A 31 8.03 -5.62 -0.17
CA GLU A 31 7.97 -5.60 -1.63
C GLU A 31 7.75 -4.16 -2.12
N THR A 32 8.09 -3.90 -3.37
CA THR A 32 7.90 -2.59 -4.01
C THR A 32 6.45 -2.35 -4.44
N CYS A 33 5.65 -3.40 -4.62
CA CYS A 33 4.26 -3.37 -5.06
C CYS A 33 3.55 -4.64 -4.60
N SER A 34 2.21 -4.68 -4.70
CA SER A 34 1.39 -5.85 -4.32
C SER A 34 1.21 -6.79 -5.51
N SER A 35 1.84 -7.97 -5.46
CA SER A 35 1.76 -9.01 -6.49
C SER A 35 0.59 -10.00 -6.30
N SER A 36 0.04 -10.08 -5.08
CA SER A 36 -1.01 -11.04 -4.71
C SER A 36 -2.08 -10.40 -3.81
N SER A 37 -2.97 -11.23 -3.23
CA SER A 37 -3.92 -10.79 -2.19
C SER A 37 -3.24 -10.38 -0.88
N ARG A 38 -1.99 -10.77 -0.66
CA ARG A 38 -1.22 -10.36 0.52
C ARG A 38 -0.54 -9.02 0.24
N LEU A 39 -0.84 -8.03 1.07
CA LEU A 39 -0.22 -6.71 0.99
C LEU A 39 1.23 -6.77 1.49
N PRO A 40 2.16 -6.08 0.82
CA PRO A 40 3.48 -5.85 1.37
C PRO A 40 3.39 -5.15 2.71
N SER A 41 4.35 -5.41 3.59
CA SER A 41 4.38 -4.84 4.94
C SER A 41 5.74 -4.29 5.28
N ARG A 42 5.76 -3.34 6.20
CA ARG A 42 6.98 -2.82 6.83
C ARG A 42 6.84 -2.91 8.34
N SER A 43 7.96 -2.98 9.02
CA SER A 43 8.02 -3.05 10.48
C SER A 43 8.81 -1.90 11.09
N ARG A 44 8.51 -1.58 12.34
CA ARG A 44 9.34 -0.76 13.21
C ARG A 44 9.37 -1.36 14.61
N TYR A 45 10.37 -0.98 15.40
CA TYR A 45 10.65 -1.60 16.69
C TYR A 45 10.85 -0.52 17.75
N VAL A 46 10.62 -0.85 19.02
CA VAL A 46 10.97 0.07 20.11
C VAL A 46 12.49 0.21 20.19
N LEU A 47 12.98 1.44 20.36
CA LEU A 47 14.39 1.72 20.57
C LEU A 47 14.74 1.49 22.05
N ASN A 48 15.39 0.37 22.36
CA ASN A 48 15.68 -0.03 23.75
C ASN A 48 16.35 1.08 24.58
N LYS A 49 17.29 1.82 23.98
CA LYS A 49 18.00 2.94 24.65
C LYS A 49 17.11 4.13 25.07
N THR A 50 15.87 4.19 24.57
CA THR A 50 14.91 5.27 24.87
C THR A 50 13.90 4.87 25.94
N ILE A 51 13.91 3.61 26.38
CA ILE A 51 12.96 3.10 27.36
C ILE A 51 13.25 3.75 28.72
N VAL A 52 12.27 4.49 29.22
CA VAL A 52 12.23 5.04 30.57
C VAL A 52 11.14 4.31 31.34
N GLN A 53 11.54 3.59 32.39
CA GLN A 53 10.62 2.85 33.24
C GLN A 53 9.76 3.81 34.08
N ALA A 54 8.49 3.43 34.26
CA ALA A 54 7.56 4.21 35.07
C ALA A 54 7.95 4.21 36.57
N ARG A 55 7.74 5.35 37.23
CA ARG A 55 7.98 5.54 38.67
C ARG A 55 6.86 6.36 39.32
N GLY A 56 6.63 6.12 40.61
CA GLY A 56 5.58 6.80 41.38
C GLY A 56 4.20 6.21 41.07
N ARG A 57 3.23 7.07 40.79
CA ARG A 57 1.82 6.68 40.56
C ARG A 57 1.50 6.15 39.16
N PHE A 58 2.46 6.15 38.24
CA PHE A 58 2.23 5.73 36.86
C PHE A 58 2.25 4.20 36.69
N PRO A 59 1.43 3.63 35.79
CA PRO A 59 1.47 2.20 35.48
C PRO A 59 2.83 1.75 34.97
N SER A 60 3.23 0.52 35.31
CA SER A 60 4.46 -0.08 34.79
C SER A 60 4.45 -0.21 33.27
N CYS A 61 5.64 -0.14 32.67
CA CYS A 61 5.81 -0.40 31.25
C CYS A 61 5.40 -1.84 30.86
N PRO A 62 4.96 -2.08 29.62
CA PRO A 62 4.80 -3.43 29.09
C PRO A 62 6.09 -4.24 29.22
N ARG A 63 5.98 -5.50 29.67
CA ARG A 63 7.16 -6.36 29.94
C ARG A 63 7.96 -6.71 28.69
N ASN A 64 7.33 -6.65 27.52
CA ASN A 64 7.93 -7.02 26.23
C ASN A 64 8.35 -5.81 25.39
N LEU A 65 8.46 -4.60 25.96
CA LEU A 65 8.82 -3.39 25.20
C LEU A 65 10.04 -3.58 24.30
N GLU A 66 11.09 -4.24 24.79
CA GLU A 66 12.35 -4.44 24.05
C GLU A 66 12.23 -5.32 22.81
N THR A 67 11.14 -6.10 22.71
CA THR A 67 10.85 -6.99 21.58
C THR A 67 9.57 -6.60 20.84
N MET A 68 8.95 -5.48 21.21
CA MET A 68 7.76 -5.00 20.54
C MET A 68 8.08 -4.57 19.12
N ALA A 69 7.30 -5.11 18.19
CA ALA A 69 7.30 -4.75 16.78
C ALA A 69 5.91 -4.27 16.38
N GLU A 70 5.88 -3.23 15.56
CA GLU A 70 4.67 -2.79 14.88
C GLU A 70 4.80 -3.09 13.39
N HIS A 71 3.72 -3.56 12.78
CA HIS A 71 3.65 -3.87 11.36
C HIS A 71 2.53 -3.07 10.71
N MET A 72 2.79 -2.53 9.52
CA MET A 72 1.78 -1.80 8.75
C MET A 72 1.90 -2.13 7.27
N PRO A 73 0.76 -2.22 6.54
CA PRO A 73 0.78 -2.35 5.09
C PRO A 73 1.51 -1.18 4.44
N CYS A 74 2.16 -1.44 3.31
CA CYS A 74 2.75 -0.42 2.48
C CYS A 74 2.82 -0.88 1.02
N ASN A 75 3.11 0.05 0.10
CA ASN A 75 3.17 -0.24 -1.34
C ASN A 75 1.97 -1.06 -1.86
N VAL A 76 0.76 -0.65 -1.43
CA VAL A 76 -0.48 -1.41 -1.64
C VAL A 76 -0.99 -1.37 -3.08
N TYR A 77 -0.36 -0.58 -3.95
CA TYR A 77 -0.66 -0.56 -5.37
C TYR A 77 -0.22 -1.88 -6.02
N ARG A 78 -0.99 -2.37 -6.99
CA ARG A 78 -0.66 -3.64 -7.64
C ARG A 78 0.57 -3.50 -8.53
N CYS A 79 1.36 -4.58 -8.61
CA CYS A 79 2.53 -4.62 -9.46
C CYS A 79 2.18 -4.47 -10.94
N PRO A 80 2.85 -3.61 -11.71
CA PRO A 80 2.52 -3.37 -13.11
C PRO A 80 2.54 -4.64 -13.94
N VAL A 81 1.65 -4.74 -14.93
CA VAL A 81 1.58 -5.88 -15.85
C VAL A 81 1.77 -5.42 -17.29
N ALA A 82 2.29 -6.30 -18.12
CA ALA A 82 2.45 -6.04 -19.55
C ALA A 82 1.10 -6.11 -20.28
N LEU A 83 0.87 -5.25 -21.26
CA LEU A 83 -0.33 -5.28 -22.10
C LEU A 83 -0.43 -6.61 -22.87
N SER A 84 0.70 -7.14 -23.34
CA SER A 84 0.77 -8.43 -24.05
C SER A 84 0.26 -9.62 -23.21
N SER A 85 0.24 -9.51 -21.88
CA SER A 85 -0.28 -10.56 -21.00
C SER A 85 -1.81 -10.73 -21.07
N PHE A 86 -2.54 -9.74 -21.57
CA PHE A 86 -3.99 -9.81 -21.77
C PHE A 86 -4.30 -10.43 -23.12
N THR A 87 -4.56 -11.73 -23.15
CA THR A 87 -4.84 -12.49 -24.39
C THR A 87 -6.33 -12.54 -24.76
N THR A 88 -7.20 -12.07 -23.86
CA THR A 88 -8.64 -11.97 -24.10
C THR A 88 -8.96 -10.76 -24.95
N TRP A 89 -9.89 -10.93 -25.88
CA TRP A 89 -10.33 -9.89 -26.80
C TRP A 89 -11.82 -9.63 -26.59
N THR A 90 -12.24 -8.39 -26.84
CA THR A 90 -13.65 -8.03 -26.93
C THR A 90 -14.33 -8.75 -28.09
N GLN A 91 -15.66 -8.64 -28.14
CA GLN A 91 -16.38 -8.89 -29.40
C GLN A 91 -15.86 -7.99 -30.53
N CYS A 92 -16.20 -8.37 -31.76
CA CYS A 92 -15.85 -7.62 -32.96
C CYS A 92 -16.78 -6.43 -33.17
N PHE A 93 -16.19 -5.31 -33.55
CA PHE A 93 -16.87 -4.07 -33.87
C PHE A 93 -16.59 -3.67 -35.32
N TYR A 94 -17.55 -3.03 -35.96
CA TYR A 94 -17.35 -2.43 -37.28
C TYR A 94 -16.33 -1.29 -37.20
N LYS A 95 -15.35 -1.27 -38.12
CA LYS A 95 -14.43 -0.13 -38.27
C LYS A 95 -15.18 1.12 -38.71
N ASP A 96 -16.11 0.96 -39.65
CA ASP A 96 -17.06 1.98 -40.08
C ASP A 96 -18.51 1.46 -39.93
N PRO A 97 -19.30 2.01 -39.00
CA PRO A 97 -20.70 1.60 -38.80
C PRO A 97 -21.61 1.83 -40.02
N ASN A 98 -21.28 2.78 -40.90
CA ASN A 98 -22.10 3.10 -42.08
C ASN A 98 -21.91 2.08 -43.19
N ILE A 99 -20.70 1.56 -43.35
CA ILE A 99 -20.33 0.60 -44.39
C ILE A 99 -20.49 -0.84 -43.86
N ARG A 100 -20.46 -1.05 -42.54
CA ARG A 100 -20.61 -2.36 -41.86
C ARG A 100 -19.53 -3.35 -42.34
N LYS A 101 -19.93 -4.58 -42.71
CA LYS A 101 -19.01 -5.67 -43.11
C LYS A 101 -17.98 -5.23 -44.18
N PRO A 102 -18.34 -4.54 -45.27
CA PRO A 102 -17.36 -4.08 -46.26
C PRO A 102 -16.32 -3.08 -45.73
N GLY A 103 -16.57 -2.37 -44.62
CA GLY A 103 -15.58 -1.51 -43.96
C GLY A 103 -14.57 -2.26 -43.08
N GLY A 104 -14.77 -3.57 -42.90
CA GLY A 104 -13.97 -4.41 -42.02
C GLY A 104 -14.35 -4.28 -40.55
N CYS A 105 -13.84 -5.19 -39.73
CA CYS A 105 -14.08 -5.24 -38.30
C CYS A 105 -12.79 -5.41 -37.51
N TYR A 106 -12.83 -4.94 -36.27
CA TYR A 106 -11.71 -5.04 -35.34
C TYR A 106 -12.22 -5.40 -33.95
N ARG A 107 -11.34 -5.96 -33.15
CA ARG A 107 -11.53 -6.20 -31.72
C ARG A 107 -10.38 -5.57 -30.94
N MET A 108 -10.64 -5.27 -29.68
CA MET A 108 -9.67 -4.66 -28.75
C MET A 108 -9.33 -5.67 -27.66
N ARG A 109 -8.17 -5.52 -27.02
CA ARG A 109 -7.87 -6.34 -25.83
C ARG A 109 -8.89 -6.02 -24.73
N ASP A 110 -9.43 -7.06 -24.12
CA ASP A 110 -10.35 -6.93 -23.00
C ASP A 110 -9.54 -6.74 -21.71
N LEU A 111 -9.49 -5.49 -21.24
CA LEU A 111 -8.70 -5.09 -20.08
C LEU A 111 -9.57 -5.07 -18.81
N PRO A 112 -9.06 -5.55 -17.66
CA PRO A 112 -9.81 -5.54 -16.43
C PRO A 112 -10.04 -4.11 -15.94
N THR A 113 -11.20 -3.86 -15.33
CA THR A 113 -11.54 -2.58 -14.69
C THR A 113 -10.84 -2.35 -13.34
N THR A 114 -9.92 -3.23 -12.97
CA THR A 114 -9.16 -3.14 -11.72
C THR A 114 -8.15 -2.00 -11.77
N ASN A 115 -7.92 -1.34 -10.63
CA ASN A 115 -6.90 -0.28 -10.51
C ASN A 115 -5.48 -0.89 -10.55
N GLN A 116 -4.99 -1.14 -11.75
CA GLN A 116 -3.75 -1.85 -12.07
C GLN A 116 -2.99 -1.05 -13.12
N LEU A 117 -1.72 -0.72 -12.85
CA LEU A 117 -0.87 -0.11 -13.88
C LEU A 117 -0.57 -1.15 -14.97
N ILE A 118 -0.74 -0.76 -16.24
CA ILE A 118 -0.44 -1.58 -17.40
C ILE A 118 0.64 -0.88 -18.23
N TYR A 119 1.73 -1.59 -18.54
CA TYR A 119 2.75 -1.13 -19.46
C TYR A 119 2.42 -1.55 -20.90
N ILE A 120 2.46 -0.61 -21.82
CA ILE A 120 2.28 -0.88 -23.24
C ILE A 120 3.61 -1.40 -23.80
N ASP A 121 3.75 -2.72 -23.86
CA ASP A 121 4.93 -3.43 -24.34
C ASP A 121 4.75 -4.01 -25.76
N THR A 122 3.55 -3.82 -26.34
CA THR A 122 3.18 -4.28 -27.68
C THR A 122 2.34 -3.21 -28.38
N ASP A 123 2.41 -3.17 -29.72
CA ASP A 123 1.59 -2.36 -30.60
C ASP A 123 0.29 -3.07 -31.05
N GLU A 124 0.12 -4.35 -30.72
CA GLU A 124 -1.07 -5.15 -31.00
C GLU A 124 -2.21 -4.77 -30.03
N LEU A 125 -2.66 -3.52 -30.11
CA LEU A 125 -3.78 -2.95 -29.34
C LEU A 125 -5.13 -3.42 -29.90
N VAL A 126 -5.19 -3.57 -31.21
CA VAL A 126 -6.35 -4.00 -31.99
C VAL A 126 -5.96 -5.11 -32.94
N SER A 127 -6.91 -5.96 -33.26
CA SER A 127 -6.73 -7.07 -34.20
C SER A 127 -7.94 -7.17 -35.11
N ASP A 128 -7.72 -7.53 -36.37
CA ASP A 128 -8.80 -7.79 -37.32
C ASP A 128 -9.56 -9.06 -36.94
N CYS A 129 -10.86 -9.08 -37.22
CA CYS A 129 -11.70 -10.23 -36.90
C CYS A 129 -12.98 -10.27 -37.74
N ASP A 130 -13.70 -11.39 -37.66
CA ASP A 130 -14.93 -11.60 -38.39
C ASP A 130 -16.05 -10.69 -37.88
N CYS A 131 -16.70 -10.00 -38.81
CA CYS A 131 -17.76 -9.07 -38.47
C CYS A 131 -19.00 -9.79 -37.91
N PRO A 132 -19.63 -9.26 -36.85
CA PRO A 132 -20.83 -9.84 -36.29
C PRO A 132 -21.98 -9.83 -37.32
N ASP A 133 -22.86 -10.85 -37.26
CA ASP A 133 -23.99 -10.96 -38.18
C ASP A 133 -25.14 -9.98 -37.88
N HIS A 134 -25.16 -9.42 -36.67
CA HIS A 134 -26.19 -8.50 -36.18
C HIS A 134 -25.56 -7.29 -35.52
N ILE A 135 -26.28 -6.16 -35.54
CA ILE A 135 -25.87 -4.94 -34.81
C ILE A 135 -26.26 -5.16 -33.34
N VAL A 136 -25.27 -5.20 -32.45
CA VAL A 136 -25.46 -5.18 -30.99
C VAL A 136 -25.52 -3.74 -30.52
#